data_AF-A0A1I7TT66-F1
#
_entry.id   AF-A0A1I7TT66-F1
#
_cell.length_a   1.000
_cell.length_b   1.000
_cell.length_c   1.000
_cell.angle_alpha   90.00
_cell.angle_beta   90.00
_cell.angle_gamma   90.00
#
_symmetry.space_group_name_H-M   'P 1'
#
loop_
_entity.id
_entity.type
_entity.pdbx_description
1 polymer ?
#
loop_
_entity_poly.entity_id
_entity_poly.type
_entity_poly.pdbx_seq_one_letter_code
_entity_poly.pdbx_strand_id
1 'polypeptide(L)'
;MKHWMTNDLKFKEVYVDMSRLQSDILFSGIPFIRRGNDVERSYINYENELITMRGGFDIQRNDGKTATIAYNEDSRDVEFWMIVWDDQEQ
;
A
#
# COMPACT_ATOMS: atom_id res chain seq x y z
N MET A 1 5.24 1.06 10.36
CA MET A 1 4.05 0.23 10.10
C MET A 1 3.09 0.06 11.27
N LYS A 2 3.51 -0.34 12.49
CA LYS A 2 2.54 -0.65 13.57
C LYS A 2 1.56 0.49 13.93
N HIS A 3 1.98 1.75 13.88
CA HIS A 3 1.08 2.91 14.04
C HIS A 3 0.25 3.23 12.78
N TRP A 4 0.66 2.75 11.61
CA TRP A 4 -0.06 2.92 10.35
C TRP A 4 -1.17 1.87 10.17
N MET A 5 -1.10 0.80 10.98
CA MET A 5 -2.14 -0.21 11.14
C MET A 5 -3.30 0.27 12.00
N THR A 6 -3.14 1.37 12.72
CA THR A 6 -4.22 2.01 13.47
C THR A 6 -5.01 2.94 12.56
N ASN A 7 -6.19 3.33 13.02
CA ASN A 7 -7.05 4.30 12.33
C ASN A 7 -6.58 5.75 12.48
N ASP A 8 -5.42 5.99 13.11
CA ASP A 8 -4.95 7.35 13.41
C ASP A 8 -4.44 8.05 12.14
N LEU A 9 -3.90 7.27 11.20
CA LEU A 9 -3.57 7.76 9.85
C LEU A 9 -4.81 7.70 8.95
N LYS A 10 -5.30 8.89 8.57
CA LYS A 10 -6.46 9.10 7.68
C LYS A 10 -6.07 9.34 6.22
N PHE A 11 -4.81 9.13 5.86
CA PHE A 11 -4.36 9.31 4.48
C PHE A 11 -4.86 8.16 3.61
N LYS A 12 -5.46 8.51 2.48
CA LYS A 12 -5.88 7.56 1.44
C LYS A 12 -4.67 6.92 0.77
N GLU A 13 -3.67 7.75 0.49
CA GLU A 13 -2.49 7.43 -0.28
C GLU A 13 -1.29 8.06 0.39
N VAL A 14 -0.20 7.28 0.45
CA VAL A 14 1.10 7.76 0.88
C VAL A 14 2.15 7.29 -0.09
N TYR A 15 2.99 8.23 -0.49
CA TYR A 15 4.14 8.00 -1.32
C TYR A 15 5.40 8.46 -0.58
N VAL A 16 6.43 7.62 -0.54
CA VAL A 16 7.71 7.94 0.09
C VAL A 16 8.84 7.50 -0.83
N ASP A 17 9.62 8.49 -1.28
CA ASP A 17 10.88 8.24 -1.99
C ASP A 17 11.94 7.76 -1.01
N MET A 18 12.47 6.55 -1.24
CA MET A 18 13.48 5.95 -0.38
C MET A 18 14.60 5.30 -1.18
N SER A 19 15.80 5.29 -0.63
CA SER A 19 16.96 4.65 -1.28
C SER A 19 17.02 3.14 -1.09
N ARG A 20 16.34 2.61 -0.07
CA ARG A 20 16.28 1.18 0.21
C ARG A 20 15.08 0.83 1.08
N LEU A 21 14.40 -0.26 0.73
CA LEU A 21 13.39 -0.88 1.59
C LEU A 21 13.85 -2.28 1.99
N GLN A 22 13.78 -2.58 3.29
CA GLN A 22 13.98 -3.93 3.84
C GLN A 22 12.60 -4.47 4.22
N SER A 23 11.99 -5.24 3.32
CA SER A 23 10.61 -5.70 3.47
C SER A 23 10.42 -6.66 4.64
N ASP A 24 11.43 -7.47 4.95
CA ASP A 24 11.50 -8.34 6.13
C ASP A 24 11.39 -7.55 7.44
N ILE A 25 12.02 -6.39 7.53
CA ILE A 25 11.90 -5.48 8.67
C ILE A 25 10.56 -4.75 8.64
N LEU A 26 10.15 -4.24 7.48
CA LEU A 26 8.92 -3.46 7.32
C LEU A 26 7.67 -4.24 7.77
N PHE A 27 7.60 -5.51 7.39
CA PHE A 27 6.46 -6.40 7.67
C PHE A 27 6.69 -7.29 8.90
N SER A 28 7.75 -7.06 9.67
CA SER A 28 8.07 -7.88 10.84
C SER A 28 6.93 -7.89 11.87
N GLY A 29 6.34 -9.06 12.08
CA GLY A 29 5.22 -9.26 13.00
C GLY A 29 3.88 -8.70 12.51
N ILE A 30 3.75 -8.40 11.21
CA ILE A 30 2.52 -7.92 10.58
C ILE A 30 2.03 -9.01 9.62
N PRO A 31 0.83 -9.58 9.81
CA PRO A 31 0.23 -10.46 8.81
C PRO A 31 -0.03 -9.70 7.51
N PHE A 32 0.40 -10.28 6.39
CA PHE A 32 0.15 -9.72 5.06
C PHE A 32 -0.13 -10.83 4.05
N ILE A 33 -0.77 -10.46 2.93
CA ILE A 33 -1.01 -11.33 1.78
C ILE A 33 -0.28 -10.71 0.59
N ARG A 34 0.68 -11.44 0.01
CA ARG A 34 1.33 -11.02 -1.23
C ARG A 34 0.37 -11.24 -2.41
N ARG A 35 0.18 -10.20 -3.22
CA ARG A 35 -0.65 -10.23 -4.43
C ARG A 35 0.24 -10.22 -5.68
N GLY A 36 -0.17 -10.99 -6.68
CA GLY A 36 0.47 -10.97 -8.00
C GLY A 36 0.00 -9.78 -8.83
N ASN A 37 0.71 -9.50 -9.91
CA ASN A 37 0.39 -8.40 -10.83
C ASN A 37 -0.94 -8.59 -11.58
N ASP A 38 -1.56 -9.76 -11.46
CA ASP A 38 -2.92 -10.09 -11.94
C ASP A 38 -4.02 -9.47 -11.09
N VAL A 39 -3.72 -9.06 -9.86
CA VAL A 39 -4.65 -8.32 -9.00
C VAL A 39 -4.43 -6.83 -9.22
N GLU A 40 -5.40 -6.17 -9.84
CA GLU A 40 -5.42 -4.73 -10.08
C GLU A 40 -6.46 -4.07 -9.17
N ARG A 41 -6.11 -2.93 -8.59
CA ARG A 41 -7.02 -2.06 -7.85
C ARG A 41 -6.90 -0.61 -8.29
N SER A 42 -8.01 0.08 -8.48
CA SER A 42 -8.02 1.48 -8.91
C SER A 42 -9.02 2.36 -8.16
N TYR A 43 -8.72 3.64 -8.06
CA TYR A 43 -9.64 4.68 -7.59
C TYR A 43 -9.41 6.00 -8.32
N ILE A 44 -10.38 6.91 -8.25
CA ILE A 44 -10.24 8.28 -8.76
C ILE A 44 -9.76 9.18 -7.62
N ASN A 45 -8.60 9.82 -7.79
CA ASN A 45 -8.05 10.73 -6.78
C ASN A 45 -8.78 12.10 -6.77
N TYR A 46 -8.36 12.99 -5.88
CA TYR A 46 -8.95 14.32 -5.75
C TYR A 46 -8.69 15.24 -6.97
N GLU A 47 -7.73 14.87 -7.82
CA GLU A 47 -7.39 15.56 -9.09
C GLU A 47 -8.17 14.97 -10.29
N ASN A 48 -9.10 14.06 -10.03
CA ASN A 48 -9.89 13.34 -11.04
C ASN A 48 -9.04 12.46 -11.97
N GLU A 49 -7.93 11.94 -11.45
CA GLU A 49 -7.04 11.01 -12.13
C GLU A 49 -7.30 9.58 -11.68
N LEU A 50 -7.25 8.63 -12.62
CA LEU A 50 -7.35 7.21 -12.32
C LEU A 50 -6.00 6.72 -11.79
N ILE A 51 -5.99 6.39 -10.50
CA ILE A 51 -4.85 5.78 -9.83
C ILE A 51 -5.03 4.27 -9.83
N THR A 52 -4.03 3.54 -10.32
CA THR A 52 -4.07 2.09 -10.47
C THR A 52 -2.84 1.44 -9.84
N MET A 53 -3.07 0.47 -8.95
CA MET A 53 -2.03 -0.35 -8.34
C MET A 53 -2.22 -1.82 -8.72
N ARG A 54 -1.13 -2.48 -9.12
CA ARG A 54 -1.10 -3.92 -9.43
C ARG A 54 -0.25 -4.66 -8.42
N GLY A 55 -0.76 -5.79 -7.91
CA GLY A 55 -0.06 -6.63 -6.95
C GLY A 55 0.15 -5.97 -5.58
N GLY A 56 1.37 -6.06 -5.08
CA GLY A 56 1.77 -5.53 -3.77
C GLY A 56 1.49 -6.48 -2.59
N PHE A 57 1.46 -5.89 -1.40
CA PHE A 57 1.27 -6.59 -0.13
C PHE A 57 0.03 -6.03 0.57
N ASP A 58 -1.02 -6.85 0.63
CA ASP A 58 -2.24 -6.51 1.34
C ASP A 58 -2.06 -6.72 2.83
N ILE A 59 -2.51 -5.74 3.59
CA ILE A 59 -2.52 -5.76 5.04
C ILE A 59 -3.89 -5.34 5.53
N GLN A 60 -4.43 -6.13 6.45
CA GLN A 60 -5.69 -5.83 7.12
C GLN A 60 -5.43 -4.84 8.26
N ARG A 61 -5.98 -3.62 8.16
CA ARG A 61 -5.91 -2.60 9.21
C ARG A 61 -6.91 -2.88 10.32
N ASN A 62 -6.67 -2.28 11.49
CA ASN A 62 -7.54 -2.43 12.68
C ASN A 62 -8.93 -1.79 12.48
N ASP A 63 -9.08 -0.88 11.52
CA ASP A 63 -10.35 -0.26 11.14
C ASP A 63 -11.17 -1.11 10.17
N GLY A 64 -10.69 -2.31 9.81
CA GLY A 64 -11.38 -3.20 8.87
C GLY A 64 -11.05 -2.95 7.40
N LYS A 65 -10.27 -1.92 7.08
CA LYS A 65 -9.86 -1.64 5.69
C LYS A 65 -8.64 -2.44 5.27
N THR A 66 -8.49 -2.61 3.96
CA THR A 66 -7.27 -3.17 3.37
C THR A 66 -6.33 -2.04 2.96
N ALA A 67 -5.08 -2.09 3.42
CA ALA A 67 -4.01 -1.29 2.86
C ALA A 67 -3.16 -2.17 1.94
N THR A 68 -2.82 -1.69 0.75
CA THR A 68 -1.86 -2.36 -0.13
C THR A 68 -0.60 -1.53 -0.21
N ILE A 69 0.55 -2.19 0.00
CA ILE A 69 1.86 -1.60 -0.19
C ILE A 69 2.49 -2.17 -1.46
N ALA A 70 2.85 -1.31 -2.39
CA ALA A 70 3.69 -1.65 -3.52
C ALA A 70 5.05 -0.97 -3.34
N TYR A 71 6.11 -1.70 -3.71
CA TYR A 71 7.43 -1.11 -3.86
C TYR A 71 8.17 -1.82 -4.98
N ASN A 72 9.00 -1.07 -5.69
CA ASN A 72 9.78 -1.60 -6.80
C ASN A 72 11.19 -1.94 -6.28
N GLU A 73 11.50 -3.24 -6.17
CA GLU A 73 12.82 -3.72 -5.73
C GLU A 73 13.92 -3.47 -6.77
N ASP A 74 13.53 -3.38 -8.05
CA ASP A 74 14.45 -3.33 -9.19
C ASP A 74 14.80 -1.90 -9.62
N SER A 75 14.17 -0.89 -9.03
CA SER A 75 14.48 0.52 -9.31
C SER A 75 15.60 1.04 -8.41
N ARG A 76 16.43 1.96 -8.97
CA ARG A 76 17.47 2.67 -8.22
C ARG A 76 16.89 3.60 -7.14
N ASP A 77 15.64 4.01 -7.34
CA ASP A 77 14.83 4.78 -6.41
C ASP A 77 13.71 3.85 -5.94
N VAL A 78 13.77 3.38 -4.69
CA VAL A 78 12.75 2.49 -4.13
C VAL A 78 11.58 3.35 -3.69
N GLU A 79 10.53 3.32 -4.48
CA GLU A 79 9.29 4.02 -4.18
C GLU A 79 8.47 3.16 -3.23
N PHE A 80 8.22 3.65 -2.02
CA PHE A 80 7.21 3.06 -1.15
C PHE A 80 5.88 3.72 -1.46
N TRP A 81 4.92 2.93 -1.93
CA TRP A 81 3.59 3.40 -2.23
C TRP A 81 2.56 2.59 -1.46
N MET A 82 1.70 3.28 -0.72
CA MET A 82 0.64 2.67 0.07
C MET A 82 -0.69 3.32 -0.23
N ILE A 83 -1.71 2.49 -0.50
CA ILE A 83 -3.10 2.93 -0.66
C ILE A 83 -3.98 2.18 0.35
N VAL A 84 -4.89 2.89 1.00
CA VAL A 84 -5.96 2.33 1.83
C VAL A 84 -7.25 2.31 1.02
N TRP A 85 -7.75 1.12 0.72
CA TRP A 85 -8.92 0.94 -0.14
C TRP A 85 -10.22 1.10 0.64
N ASP A 86 -11.19 1.75 0.02
CA ASP A 86 -12.58 1.74 0.49
C ASP A 86 -13.33 0.58 -0.19
N ASP A 87 -14.40 0.09 0.44
CA ASP A 87 -15.14 -1.11 -0.03
C ASP A 87 -15.73 -0.97 -1.45
N GLN A 88 -15.78 0.25 -2.00
CA GLN A 88 -16.34 0.57 -3.31
C GLN A 88 -15.28 0.68 -4.42
N GLU A 89 -14.01 0.49 -4.12
CA GLU A 89 -12.89 0.63 -5.07
C GLU A 89 -12.33 -0.74 -5.45
N GLN A 90 -12.28 -1.01 -6.75
CA GLN A 90 -11.65 -2.19 -7.37
C GLN A 90 -11.13 -1.79 -8.74
#